data_AF-A0A832UJ19-F1
#
_entry.id   AF-A0A832UJ19-F1
#
_cell.length_a   1.000
_cell.length_b   1.000
_cell.length_c   1.000
_cell.angle_alpha   90.00
_cell.angle_beta   90.00
_cell.angle_gamma   90.00
#
_symmetry.space_group_name_H-M   'P 1'
#
loop_
_entity.id
_entity.type
_entity.pdbx_description
1 polymer ?
#
loop_
_entity_poly.entity_id
_entity_poly.type
_entity_poly.pdbx_seq_one_letter_code
_entity_poly.pdbx_strand_id
1 'polypeptide(L)'
;MWRIHRSDSAAVLEDRAAQRSLGRYFSVLQNQKNAKFIIAKKIPAKWSEKDSLAKLWAEHARCTSDFQSWEKGVDGGKLINEVTPPKHSYFDLKIAIAKSILQNCHFCARKCGINRLKNRLGYCGCGNAMAVSSIFAHLGEEPELVPSGTIFTMGCTIRCLHCQNW
;
A
#
# COMPACT_ATOMS: atom_id res chain seq x y z
N MET A 1 27.01 -2.94 5.87
CA MET A 1 27.74 -1.89 5.14
C MET A 1 26.97 -0.58 5.09
N TRP A 2 25.66 -0.56 4.80
CA TRP A 2 24.88 0.70 4.76
C TRP A 2 24.95 1.54 6.03
N ARG A 3 24.98 0.93 7.22
CA ARG A 3 25.11 1.65 8.51
C ARG A 3 26.41 2.48 8.64
N ILE A 4 27.44 2.14 7.88
CA ILE A 4 28.70 2.90 7.84
C ILE A 4 28.53 4.11 6.91
N HIS A 5 27.89 3.92 5.75
CA HIS A 5 27.66 4.98 4.77
C HIS A 5 26.51 5.93 5.14
N ARG A 6 25.55 5.45 5.92
CA ARG A 6 24.35 6.15 6.40
C ARG A 6 24.23 5.94 7.91
N SER A 7 25.19 6.45 8.65
CA SER A 7 25.21 6.41 10.12
C SER A 7 24.06 7.24 10.72
N ASP A 8 23.64 8.30 10.02
CA ASP A 8 22.44 9.08 10.26
C ASP A 8 21.17 8.20 10.28
N SER A 9 21.02 7.31 9.30
CA SER A 9 19.90 6.36 9.22
C SER A 9 19.92 5.31 10.33
N ALA A 10 21.08 5.02 10.91
CA ALA A 10 21.15 4.18 12.10
C ALA A 10 20.77 4.98 13.37
N ALA A 11 21.28 6.21 13.50
CA ALA A 11 21.05 7.06 14.66
C ALA A 11 19.59 7.52 14.80
N VAL A 12 18.89 7.79 13.69
CA VAL A 12 17.49 8.25 13.69
C VAL A 12 16.52 7.25 14.33
N LEU A 13 16.90 5.97 14.41
CA LEU A 13 16.10 4.94 15.08
C LEU A 13 15.96 5.20 16.59
N GLU A 14 16.89 5.96 17.19
CA GLU A 14 16.88 6.36 18.59
C GLU A 14 16.35 7.80 18.79
N ASP A 15 16.08 8.53 17.70
CA ASP A 15 15.55 9.89 17.78
C ASP A 15 14.10 9.90 18.29
N ARG A 16 13.85 10.66 19.36
CA ARG A 16 12.54 10.71 20.01
C ARG A 16 11.47 11.34 19.13
N ALA A 17 11.81 12.33 18.31
CA ALA A 17 10.84 13.00 17.44
C ALA A 17 10.42 12.06 16.29
N ALA A 18 11.38 11.36 15.69
CA ALA A 18 11.14 10.35 14.66
C ALA A 18 10.30 9.19 15.20
N GLN A 19 10.65 8.64 16.38
CA GLN A 19 9.87 7.59 17.03
C GLN A 19 8.43 8.02 17.33
N ARG A 20 8.22 9.28 17.74
CA ARG A 20 6.87 9.82 17.98
C ARG A 20 6.08 9.96 16.68
N SER A 21 6.70 10.44 15.61
CA SER A 21 6.05 10.68 14.32
C SER A 21 5.77 9.39 13.53
N LEU A 22 6.69 8.43 13.58
CA LEU A 22 6.67 7.20 12.79
C LEU A 22 6.59 5.94 13.66
N GLY A 23 5.96 6.03 14.83
CA GLY A 23 5.99 4.97 15.85
C GLY A 23 5.61 3.59 15.33
N ARG A 24 4.50 3.43 14.58
CA ARG A 24 4.14 2.12 14.02
C ARG A 24 5.16 1.63 13.00
N TYR A 25 5.70 2.52 12.17
CA TYR A 25 6.67 2.16 11.14
C TYR A 25 7.92 1.56 11.80
N PHE A 26 8.48 2.20 12.82
CA PHE A 26 9.63 1.65 13.56
C PHE A 26 9.28 0.40 14.37
N SER A 27 8.10 0.33 15.00
CA SER A 27 7.68 -0.91 15.67
C SER A 27 7.57 -2.09 14.70
N VAL A 28 7.12 -1.85 13.45
CA VAL A 28 7.10 -2.90 12.41
C VAL A 28 8.51 -3.27 11.98
N LEU A 29 9.39 -2.28 11.77
CA LEU A 29 10.79 -2.50 11.41
C LEU A 29 11.53 -3.35 12.46
N GLN A 30 11.20 -3.16 13.74
CA GLN A 30 11.77 -3.89 14.87
C GLN A 30 11.02 -5.20 15.19
N ASN A 31 10.10 -5.64 14.33
CA ASN A 31 9.27 -6.84 14.51
C ASN A 31 8.40 -6.85 15.79
N GLN A 32 8.14 -5.70 16.39
CA GLN A 32 7.29 -5.56 17.58
C GLN A 32 5.80 -5.46 17.22
N LYS A 33 5.49 -4.93 16.04
CA LYS A 33 4.11 -4.80 15.54
C LYS A 33 3.98 -5.37 14.14
N ASN A 34 2.75 -5.73 13.79
CA ASN A 34 2.42 -6.22 12.45
C ASN A 34 2.19 -5.07 11.47
N ALA A 35 2.60 -5.24 10.21
CA ALA A 35 2.21 -4.32 9.15
C ALA A 35 0.68 -4.34 8.96
N LYS A 36 0.07 -3.18 8.69
CA LYS A 36 -1.41 -3.05 8.61
C LYS A 36 -2.06 -3.96 7.57
N PHE A 37 -1.37 -4.23 6.46
CA PHE A 37 -1.90 -5.14 5.44
C PHE A 37 -1.99 -6.59 5.93
N ILE A 38 -1.11 -7.02 6.85
CA ILE A 38 -1.17 -8.35 7.47
C ILE A 38 -2.45 -8.47 8.30
N ILE A 39 -2.77 -7.41 9.06
CA ILE A 39 -4.03 -7.31 9.83
C ILE A 39 -5.24 -7.33 8.90
N ALA A 40 -5.23 -6.52 7.84
CA ALA A 40 -6.32 -6.45 6.87
C ALA A 40 -6.61 -7.80 6.18
N LYS A 41 -5.59 -8.64 5.98
CA LYS A 41 -5.74 -10.00 5.43
C LYS A 41 -6.51 -10.97 6.35
N LYS A 42 -6.70 -10.62 7.63
CA LYS A 42 -7.40 -11.48 8.61
C LYS A 42 -8.85 -11.06 8.89
N ILE A 43 -9.25 -9.87 8.44
CA ILE A 43 -10.59 -9.34 8.67
C ILE A 43 -11.52 -9.88 7.59
N PRO A 44 -12.59 -10.62 7.93
CA PRO A 44 -13.55 -11.10 6.94
C PRO A 44 -14.31 -9.95 6.28
N ALA A 45 -14.44 -10.02 4.96
CA ALA A 45 -15.23 -9.10 4.16
C ALA A 45 -16.32 -9.86 3.40
N LYS A 46 -17.54 -9.31 3.38
CA LYS A 46 -18.73 -9.89 2.75
C LYS A 46 -18.98 -9.22 1.40
N TRP A 47 -18.44 -9.80 0.33
CA TRP A 47 -18.64 -9.29 -1.03
C TRP A 47 -18.63 -10.41 -2.08
N SER A 48 -19.10 -10.09 -3.28
CA SER A 48 -19.08 -10.94 -4.47
C SER A 48 -18.55 -10.15 -5.68
N GLU A 49 -17.94 -10.84 -6.66
CA GLU A 49 -17.43 -10.21 -7.89
C GLU A 49 -18.51 -9.50 -8.72
N LYS A 50 -19.78 -9.87 -8.52
CA LYS A 50 -20.94 -9.25 -9.19
C LYS A 50 -21.46 -8.00 -8.47
N ASP A 51 -20.95 -7.69 -7.28
CA ASP A 51 -21.41 -6.53 -6.52
C ASP A 51 -21.01 -5.22 -7.22
N SER A 52 -21.89 -4.22 -7.12
CA SER A 52 -21.60 -2.88 -7.64
C SER A 52 -20.46 -2.22 -6.86
N LEU A 53 -19.73 -1.29 -7.50
CA LEU A 53 -18.66 -0.55 -6.85
C LEU A 53 -19.13 0.18 -5.57
N ALA A 54 -20.36 0.70 -5.57
CA ALA A 54 -20.97 1.33 -4.40
C ALA A 54 -21.14 0.34 -3.23
N LYS A 55 -21.60 -0.89 -3.51
CA LYS A 55 -21.74 -1.94 -2.49
C LYS A 55 -20.38 -2.38 -1.95
N LEU A 56 -19.36 -2.50 -2.81
CA LEU A 56 -17.99 -2.81 -2.37
C LEU A 56 -17.44 -1.72 -1.44
N TRP A 57 -17.68 -0.44 -1.73
CA TRP A 57 -17.26 0.67 -0.86
C TRP A 57 -18.02 0.70 0.48
N ALA A 58 -19.31 0.35 0.49
CA ALA A 58 -20.07 0.23 1.73
C ALA A 58 -19.48 -0.87 2.64
N GLU A 59 -19.15 -2.04 2.07
CA GLU A 59 -18.48 -3.11 2.82
C GLU A 59 -17.07 -2.69 3.27
N HIS A 60 -16.36 -1.89 2.48
CA HIS A 60 -15.04 -1.37 2.86
C HIS A 60 -15.16 -0.44 4.06
N ALA A 61 -16.16 0.45 4.10
CA ALA A 61 -16.40 1.32 5.25
C ALA A 61 -16.66 0.50 6.53
N ARG A 62 -17.48 -0.55 6.44
CA ARG A 62 -17.72 -1.50 7.54
C ARG A 62 -16.42 -2.15 8.02
N CYS A 63 -15.63 -2.73 7.10
CA CYS A 63 -14.36 -3.35 7.43
C CYS A 63 -13.33 -2.35 8.00
N THR A 64 -13.41 -1.07 7.60
CA THR A 64 -12.54 -0.01 8.13
C THR A 64 -12.85 0.27 9.60
N SER A 65 -14.12 0.25 9.99
CA SER A 65 -14.52 0.35 11.40
C SER A 65 -14.01 -0.85 12.20
N ASP A 66 -14.17 -2.08 11.67
CA ASP A 66 -13.65 -3.29 12.31
C ASP A 66 -12.14 -3.28 12.45
N PHE A 67 -11.43 -2.72 11.46
CA PHE A 67 -9.97 -2.68 11.43
C PHE A 67 -9.38 -2.03 12.67
N GLN A 68 -10.02 -0.99 13.22
CA GLN A 68 -9.54 -0.32 14.43
C GLN A 68 -9.55 -1.25 15.66
N SER A 69 -10.61 -2.05 15.81
CA SER A 69 -10.71 -3.04 16.89
C SER A 69 -9.68 -4.16 16.72
N TRP A 70 -9.52 -4.65 15.48
CA TRP A 70 -8.52 -5.66 15.15
C TRP A 70 -7.09 -5.17 15.40
N GLU A 71 -6.76 -3.93 15.00
CA GLU A 71 -5.45 -3.34 15.22
C GLU A 71 -5.13 -3.24 16.71
N LYS A 72 -6.08 -2.75 17.53
CA LYS A 72 -5.92 -2.70 18.99
C LYS A 72 -5.73 -4.09 19.60
N GLY A 73 -6.51 -5.08 19.17
CA GLY A 73 -6.39 -6.44 19.65
C GLY A 73 -5.04 -7.09 19.31
N VAL A 74 -4.56 -6.92 18.06
CA VAL A 74 -3.27 -7.43 17.61
C VAL A 74 -2.12 -6.74 18.35
N ASP A 75 -2.17 -5.41 18.47
CA ASP A 75 -1.16 -4.65 19.21
C ASP A 75 -1.20 -4.97 20.72
N GLY A 76 -2.33 -5.48 21.24
CA GLY A 76 -2.51 -5.96 22.61
C GLY A 76 -2.17 -7.45 22.83
N GLY A 77 -1.56 -8.13 21.85
CA GLY A 77 -1.05 -9.50 22.01
C GLY A 77 -1.89 -10.59 21.33
N LYS A 78 -2.96 -10.26 20.59
CA LYS A 78 -3.69 -11.25 19.78
C LYS A 78 -2.74 -11.86 18.73
N LEU A 79 -2.57 -13.18 18.79
CA LEU A 79 -1.69 -13.92 17.88
C LEU A 79 -2.30 -14.02 16.48
N ILE A 80 -1.98 -13.03 15.64
CA ILE A 80 -2.51 -12.92 14.28
C ILE A 80 -2.15 -14.11 13.38
N ASN A 81 -1.05 -14.80 13.68
CA ASN A 81 -0.59 -15.97 12.95
C ASN A 81 -1.51 -17.19 13.16
N GLU A 82 -2.22 -17.25 14.28
CA GLU A 82 -3.18 -18.32 14.59
C GLU A 82 -4.56 -18.09 13.96
N VAL A 83 -4.83 -16.86 13.52
CA VAL A 83 -6.07 -16.54 12.83
C VAL A 83 -6.01 -17.05 11.40
N THR A 84 -6.84 -18.04 11.07
CA THR A 84 -7.00 -18.52 9.69
C THR A 84 -7.50 -17.39 8.78
N PRO A 85 -6.82 -17.11 7.64
CA PRO A 85 -7.32 -16.13 6.68
C PRO A 85 -8.72 -16.52 6.17
N PRO A 86 -9.68 -15.57 6.12
CA PRO A 86 -10.99 -15.83 5.54
C PRO A 86 -10.90 -16.02 4.03
N LYS A 87 -11.94 -16.61 3.43
CA LYS A 87 -12.06 -16.74 1.96
C LYS A 87 -11.94 -15.40 1.24
N HIS A 88 -12.56 -14.36 1.80
CA HIS A 88 -12.49 -12.99 1.33
C HIS A 88 -12.15 -12.09 2.50
N SER A 89 -10.98 -11.45 2.43
CA SER A 89 -10.51 -10.53 3.46
C SER A 89 -10.79 -9.06 3.10
N TYR A 90 -10.64 -8.16 4.08
CA TYR A 90 -10.65 -6.72 3.85
C TYR A 90 -9.55 -6.29 2.86
N PHE A 91 -8.41 -6.99 2.85
CA PHE A 91 -7.38 -6.78 1.84
C PHE A 91 -7.87 -7.18 0.43
N ASP A 92 -8.52 -8.34 0.30
CA ASP A 92 -9.06 -8.80 -1.00
C ASP A 92 -10.18 -7.89 -1.52
N LEU A 93 -10.99 -7.33 -0.61
CA LEU A 93 -12.00 -6.34 -0.97
C LEU A 93 -11.38 -5.10 -1.64
N LYS A 94 -10.24 -4.62 -1.14
CA LYS A 94 -9.52 -3.49 -1.78
C LYS A 94 -9.04 -3.86 -3.18
N ILE A 95 -8.60 -5.11 -3.39
CA ILE A 95 -8.24 -5.63 -4.72
C ILE A 95 -9.47 -5.65 -5.63
N ALA A 96 -10.61 -6.12 -5.15
CA ALA A 96 -11.86 -6.17 -5.91
C ALA A 96 -12.33 -4.77 -6.32
N ILE A 97 -12.28 -3.80 -5.40
CA ILE A 97 -12.56 -2.39 -5.68
C ILE A 97 -11.62 -1.86 -6.77
N ALA A 98 -10.30 -2.11 -6.64
CA ALA A 98 -9.33 -1.66 -7.64
C ALA A 98 -9.60 -2.28 -9.03
N LYS A 99 -9.93 -3.57 -9.09
CA LYS A 99 -10.32 -4.26 -10.35
C LYS A 99 -11.62 -3.69 -10.95
N SER A 100 -12.59 -3.34 -10.12
CA SER A 100 -13.83 -2.69 -10.57
C SER A 100 -13.54 -1.31 -11.17
N ILE A 101 -12.70 -0.51 -10.50
CA ILE A 101 -12.23 0.79 -11.01
C ILE A 101 -11.50 0.65 -12.35
N LEU A 102 -10.71 -0.40 -12.57
CA LEU A 102 -10.02 -0.63 -13.85
C LEU A 102 -10.98 -0.77 -15.05
N GLN A 103 -12.24 -1.17 -14.84
CA GLN A 103 -13.23 -1.28 -15.91
C GLN A 103 -13.70 0.08 -16.44
N ASN A 104 -13.59 1.12 -15.61
CA ASN A 104 -13.88 2.52 -15.94
C ASN A 104 -12.78 3.41 -15.32
N CYS A 105 -11.55 3.26 -15.79
CA CYS A 105 -10.34 3.68 -15.06
C CYS A 105 -10.31 5.16 -14.67
N HIS A 106 -10.17 5.42 -13.37
CA HIS A 106 -10.05 6.76 -12.80
C HIS A 106 -9.01 6.89 -11.68
N PHE A 107 -7.91 6.13 -11.76
CA PHE A 107 -6.82 6.18 -10.78
C PHE A 107 -5.96 7.44 -10.84
N CYS A 108 -5.82 8.06 -12.01
CA CYS A 108 -5.12 9.34 -12.15
C CYS A 108 -6.11 10.50 -12.28
N ALA A 109 -5.62 11.73 -12.09
CA ALA A 109 -6.42 12.95 -12.16
C ALA A 109 -7.16 13.14 -13.50
N ARG A 110 -6.69 12.49 -14.59
CA ARG A 110 -7.34 12.55 -15.91
C ARG A 110 -8.66 11.77 -16.00
N LYS A 111 -8.91 10.83 -15.08
CA LYS A 111 -10.16 10.04 -15.00
C LYS A 111 -10.66 9.52 -16.36
N CYS A 112 -9.77 8.90 -17.14
CA CYS A 112 -9.99 8.59 -18.55
C CYS A 112 -11.17 7.64 -18.87
N GLY A 113 -11.68 6.90 -17.89
CA GLY A 113 -12.82 5.98 -18.06
C GLY A 113 -12.54 4.73 -18.91
N ILE A 114 -11.28 4.50 -19.31
CA ILE A 114 -10.94 3.37 -20.17
C ILE A 114 -11.01 2.05 -19.40
N ASN A 115 -11.60 1.05 -20.04
CA ASN A 115 -11.61 -0.32 -19.52
C ASN A 115 -10.25 -1.00 -19.76
N ARG A 116 -9.42 -1.07 -18.72
CA ARG A 116 -8.07 -1.67 -18.77
C ARG A 116 -8.09 -3.19 -18.88
N LEU A 117 -9.16 -3.84 -18.42
CA LEU A 117 -9.31 -5.29 -18.51
C LEU A 117 -9.49 -5.78 -19.96
N LYS A 118 -9.87 -4.88 -20.87
CA LYS A 118 -9.91 -5.13 -22.31
C LYS A 118 -8.61 -4.75 -23.04
N ASN A 119 -7.49 -4.68 -22.31
CA ASN A 119 -6.17 -4.28 -22.83
C ASN A 119 -6.15 -2.90 -23.50
N ARG A 120 -7.07 -2.01 -23.14
CA ARG A 120 -7.12 -0.65 -23.70
C ARG A 120 -6.22 0.31 -22.92
N LEU A 121 -5.48 1.12 -23.67
CA LEU A 121 -4.58 2.15 -23.14
C LEU A 121 -5.21 3.53 -23.22
N GLY A 122 -4.94 4.35 -22.22
CA GLY A 122 -5.27 5.77 -22.18
C GLY A 122 -4.02 6.62 -22.19
N TYR A 123 -4.20 7.91 -21.90
CA TYR A 123 -3.10 8.89 -21.94
C TYR A 123 -1.87 8.47 -21.11
N CYS A 124 -2.07 7.81 -19.96
CA CYS A 124 -0.97 7.36 -19.10
C CYS A 124 -0.18 6.15 -19.61
N GLY A 125 -0.64 5.46 -20.65
CA GLY A 125 -0.01 4.23 -21.15
C GLY A 125 -0.10 3.01 -20.22
N CYS A 126 -0.54 3.14 -18.96
CA CYS A 126 -0.66 2.01 -18.04
C CYS A 126 -1.75 1.01 -18.49
N GLY A 127 -1.45 -0.28 -18.45
CA GLY A 127 -2.39 -1.37 -18.75
C GLY A 127 -3.08 -1.95 -17.50
N ASN A 128 -3.50 -3.22 -17.59
CA ASN A 128 -3.95 -4.02 -16.44
C ASN A 128 -2.78 -4.62 -15.64
N ALA A 129 -1.59 -4.69 -16.24
CA ALA A 129 -0.34 -5.01 -15.56
C ALA A 129 0.47 -3.73 -15.34
N MET A 130 1.15 -3.66 -14.19
CA MET A 130 2.03 -2.56 -13.85
C MET A 130 3.38 -2.77 -14.52
N ALA A 131 3.80 -1.84 -15.37
CA ALA A 131 5.15 -1.83 -15.91
C ALA A 131 6.12 -1.22 -14.89
N VAL A 132 7.23 -1.92 -14.64
CA VAL A 132 8.30 -1.51 -13.72
C VAL A 132 9.48 -1.02 -14.54
N SER A 133 9.96 0.18 -14.23
CA SER A 133 11.14 0.78 -14.87
C SER A 133 12.43 0.27 -14.24
N SER A 134 12.51 0.28 -12.92
CA SER A 134 13.69 -0.10 -12.17
C SER A 134 13.34 -0.58 -10.76
N ILE A 135 14.22 -1.40 -10.21
CA ILE A 135 14.17 -1.89 -8.83
C ILE A 135 15.58 -1.80 -8.26
N PHE A 136 15.76 -1.10 -7.14
CA PHE A 136 17.07 -0.92 -6.53
C PHE A 136 16.96 -0.58 -5.04
N ALA A 137 18.04 -0.77 -4.30
CA ALA A 137 18.16 -0.27 -2.93
C ALA A 137 18.42 1.24 -2.98
N HIS A 138 17.52 2.03 -2.40
CA HIS A 138 17.66 3.48 -2.38
C HIS A 138 18.28 3.95 -1.08
N LEU A 139 19.32 4.79 -1.23
CA LEU A 139 20.12 5.35 -0.14
C LEU A 139 20.10 6.89 -0.13
N GLY A 140 19.21 7.53 -0.89
CA GLY A 140 19.17 8.98 -1.09
C GLY A 140 18.10 9.74 -0.31
N GLU A 141 17.17 9.05 0.36
CA GLU A 141 16.06 9.68 1.11
C GLU A 141 16.47 10.10 2.53
N GLU A 142 15.51 10.67 3.26
CA GLU A 142 15.60 11.00 4.67
C GLU A 142 16.05 9.80 5.51
N PRO A 143 16.80 10.05 6.60
CA PRO A 143 17.44 8.99 7.38
C PRO A 143 16.49 7.87 7.81
N GLU A 144 15.28 8.21 8.25
CA GLU A 144 14.26 7.27 8.74
C GLU A 144 13.68 6.33 7.67
N LEU A 145 13.89 6.63 6.38
CA LEU A 145 13.38 5.86 5.25
C LEU A 145 14.49 5.10 4.49
N VAL A 146 15.72 5.11 5.01
CA VAL A 146 16.90 4.52 4.36
C VAL A 146 17.53 3.42 5.21
N PRO A 147 17.94 2.28 4.62
CA PRO A 147 17.74 1.88 3.23
C PRO A 147 16.28 1.54 2.95
N SER A 148 15.81 1.88 1.74
CA SER A 148 14.51 1.46 1.23
C SER A 148 14.66 0.58 -0.01
N GLY A 149 13.74 -0.37 -0.16
CA GLY A 149 13.53 -1.07 -1.42
C GLY A 149 12.66 -0.21 -2.32
N THR A 150 13.22 0.27 -3.43
CA THR A 150 12.54 1.18 -4.35
C THR A 150 12.13 0.46 -5.62
N ILE A 151 10.87 0.67 -6.02
CA ILE A 151 10.28 0.15 -7.25
C ILE A 151 9.70 1.35 -8.01
N PHE A 152 10.33 1.73 -9.13
CA PHE A 152 9.81 2.77 -10.00
C PHE A 152 8.89 2.18 -11.06
N THR A 153 7.70 2.78 -11.19
CA THR A 153 6.64 2.30 -12.08
C THR A 153 6.41 3.30 -13.21
N MET A 154 5.89 2.80 -14.34
CA MET A 154 5.68 3.61 -15.54
C MET A 154 4.30 4.28 -15.56
N GLY A 155 4.20 5.40 -16.29
CA GLY A 155 2.93 6.04 -16.65
C GLY A 155 2.59 7.31 -15.86
N CYS A 156 3.60 8.04 -15.40
CA CYS A 156 3.42 9.41 -14.93
C CYS A 156 2.83 10.28 -16.06
N THR A 157 1.75 11.01 -15.76
CA THR A 157 1.08 11.88 -16.75
C THR A 157 1.42 13.36 -16.62
N ILE A 158 2.28 13.68 -15.66
CA ILE A 158 2.77 15.03 -15.38
C ILE A 158 3.92 15.32 -16.34
N ARG A 159 3.98 16.55 -16.85
CA ARG A 159 5.05 17.03 -17.74
C ARG A 159 5.92 18.04 -17.01
N CYS A 160 6.72 17.56 -16.06
CA CYS A 160 7.61 18.42 -15.28
C CYS A 160 8.69 19.04 -16.17
N LEU A 161 8.95 20.35 -16.04
CA LEU A 161 10.04 21.03 -16.76
C LEU A 161 11.42 20.44 -16.41
N HIS A 162 11.57 20.01 -15.15
CA HIS A 162 12.80 19.41 -14.62
C HIS A 162 12.52 17.99 -14.09
N CYS A 163 12.06 17.09 -14.97
CA CYS A 163 11.77 15.71 -14.58
C CYS A 163 13.06 14.96 -14.24
N GLN A 164 13.15 14.42 -13.02
CA GLN A 164 14.26 13.57 -12.58
C GLN A 164 14.12 12.11 -13.05
N ASN A 165 12.91 11.69 -13.43
CA ASN A 165 12.58 10.31 -13.82
C ASN A 165 11.88 10.33 -15.19
N TRP A 166 12.63 10.73 -16.23
CA TRP A 166 12.11 10.83 -17.62
C TRP A 166 11.94 9.46 -18.28
#